data_AF-D6A780-F1
#
_entry.id   AF-D6A780-F1
#
_cell.length_a   1.000
_cell.length_b   1.000
_cell.length_c   1.000
_cell.angle_alpha   90.00
_cell.angle_beta   90.00
_cell.angle_gamma   90.00
#
_symmetry.space_group_name_H-M   'P 1'
#
loop_
_entity.id
_entity.type
_entity.pdbx_description
1 polymer ?
#
loop_
_entity_poly.entity_id
_entity_poly.type
_entity_poly.pdbx_seq_one_letter_code
_entity_poly.pdbx_strand_id
1 'polypeptide(L)' 'MPAPGGHRFGDDLEAPRVRLSTAPLLGDTAERRAACLDVPDPLGLPHVQRALIHLKTVFDDLRDDAQRWESPR' A
#
# COMPACT_ATOMS: atom_id res chain seq x y z
N MET A 1 19.86 4.68 -5.81
CA MET A 1 19.21 4.52 -7.13
C MET A 1 17.96 5.39 -7.14
N PRO A 2 17.76 6.31 -8.09
CA PRO A 2 16.50 7.07 -8.16
C PRO A 2 15.35 6.09 -8.41
N ALA A 3 14.26 6.21 -7.65
CA ALA A 3 13.08 5.37 -7.84
C ALA A 3 12.51 5.64 -9.25
N PRO A 4 12.52 4.67 -10.18
CA PRO A 4 12.14 4.94 -11.57
C PRO A 4 10.64 5.21 -11.69
N GLY A 5 10.21 6.42 -12.06
CA GLY A 5 8.89 6.62 -12.67
C GLY A 5 7.85 7.51 -11.99
N GLY A 6 8.15 8.24 -10.90
CA GLY A 6 7.16 9.13 -10.26
C GLY A 6 6.60 10.25 -11.18
N HIS A 7 7.39 10.71 -12.15
CA HIS A 7 6.96 11.68 -13.17
C HIS A 7 6.36 11.03 -14.43
N ARG A 8 6.48 9.70 -14.58
CA ARG A 8 6.07 9.00 -15.81
C ARG A 8 4.55 8.77 -15.90
N PHE A 9 3.82 9.10 -14.83
CA PHE A 9 2.37 8.95 -14.75
C PHE A 9 1.61 10.27 -14.94
N GLY A 10 2.29 11.36 -15.31
CA GLY A 10 1.65 12.64 -15.64
C GLY A 10 1.29 13.53 -14.44
N ASP A 11 1.62 13.10 -13.24
CA ASP A 11 1.43 13.88 -12.01
C ASP A 11 2.40 15.07 -11.93
N ASP A 12 2.00 16.15 -11.25
CA ASP A 12 2.80 17.37 -11.02
C ASP A 12 4.08 17.10 -10.23
N LEU A 13 5.26 17.45 -10.77
CA LEU A 13 6.57 17.18 -10.18
C LEU A 13 6.72 17.64 -8.73
N GLU A 14 6.04 18.71 -8.32
CA GLU A 14 6.16 19.27 -6.98
C GLU A 14 5.26 18.58 -5.95
N ALA A 15 4.22 17.87 -6.40
CA ALA A 15 3.33 17.17 -5.47
C ALA A 15 4.05 15.99 -4.79
N PRO A 16 3.91 15.79 -3.47
CA PRO A 16 4.52 14.66 -2.77
C PRO A 16 4.10 13.31 -3.35
N ARG A 17 5.05 12.38 -3.48
CA ARG A 17 4.83 11.02 -3.99
C ARG A 17 5.44 10.01 -3.05
N VAL A 18 4.74 8.90 -2.82
CA VAL A 18 5.31 7.69 -2.22
C VAL A 18 5.01 6.49 -3.10
N ARG A 19 5.97 5.58 -3.21
CA ARG A 19 5.80 4.29 -3.90
C ARG A 19 5.94 3.17 -2.88
N LEU A 20 4.90 2.37 -2.78
CA LEU A 20 4.87 1.22 -1.90
C LEU A 20 5.01 -0.05 -2.74
N SER A 21 5.85 -0.98 -2.29
CA SER A 21 5.89 -2.31 -2.88
C SER A 21 4.60 -3.04 -2.53
N THR A 22 3.97 -3.69 -3.52
CA THR A 22 2.80 -4.55 -3.30
C THR A 22 3.19 -5.98 -2.91
N ALA A 23 4.46 -6.37 -3.10
CA ALA A 23 4.93 -7.72 -2.79
C ALA A 23 4.64 -8.19 -1.35
N PRO A 24 4.74 -7.33 -0.30
CA PRO A 24 4.38 -7.73 1.07
C PRO A 24 2.90 -8.09 1.24
N LEU A 25 2.00 -7.63 0.37
CA LEU A 25 0.56 -7.91 0.45
C LEU A 25 0.22 -9.35 0.02
N LEU A 26 1.11 -10.00 -0.74
CA LEU A 26 0.92 -11.33 -1.31
C LEU A 26 1.31 -12.46 -0.35
N GLY A 27 1.78 -12.13 0.85
CA GLY A 27 2.26 -13.08 1.85
C GLY A 27 3.78 -13.17 1.95
N ASP A 28 4.21 -13.75 3.07
CA ASP A 28 5.60 -13.97 3.47
C ASP A 28 6.20 -15.28 2.96
N THR A 29 5.36 -16.28 2.65
CA THR A 29 5.79 -17.59 2.13
C THR A 29 5.61 -17.72 0.62
N ALA A 30 6.33 -18.65 0.00
CA ALA A 30 6.19 -18.94 -1.43
C ALA A 30 4.79 -19.48 -1.76
N GLU A 31 4.21 -20.30 -0.88
CA GLU A 31 2.90 -20.94 -1.05
C GLU A 31 1.78 -19.90 -1.05
N ARG A 32 1.84 -18.90 -0.15
CA ARG A 32 0.87 -17.79 -0.12
C ARG A 32 0.92 -16.96 -1.40
N ARG A 33 2.12 -16.69 -1.90
CA ARG A 33 2.32 -15.97 -3.17
C ARG A 33 1.82 -16.78 -4.37
N ALA A 34 2.10 -18.09 -4.40
CA ALA A 34 1.61 -18.98 -5.45
C ALA A 34 0.07 -19.02 -5.47
N ALA A 35 -0.57 -19.12 -4.31
CA ALA A 35 -2.04 -19.09 -4.23
C ALA A 35 -2.67 -17.84 -4.86
N CYS A 36 -1.98 -16.69 -4.81
CA CYS A 36 -2.44 -15.46 -5.46
C CYS A 36 -2.43 -15.55 -7.01
N LEU A 37 -1.63 -16.44 -7.58
CA LEU A 37 -1.54 -16.67 -9.03
C LEU A 37 -2.60 -17.67 -9.52
N ASP A 38 -3.04 -18.57 -8.64
CA ASP A 38 -3.88 -19.71 -9.00
C ASP A 38 -5.39 -19.45 -8.86
N VAL A 39 -5.79 -18.36 -8.19
CA VAL A 39 -7.19 -18.03 -7.95
C VAL A 39 -7.69 -16.89 -8.85
N PRO A 40 -8.96 -16.94 -9.30
CA PRO A 40 -9.55 -15.88 -10.11
C PRO A 40 -9.78 -14.58 -9.33
N ASP A 41 -9.91 -14.67 -8.00
CA ASP A 41 -10.04 -13.51 -7.09
C ASP A 41 -8.98 -13.57 -5.97
N PRO A 42 -7.78 -13.03 -6.21
CA PRO A 42 -6.71 -13.01 -5.20
C PRO A 42 -6.99 -12.04 -4.05
N LEU A 43 -7.85 -11.04 -4.24
CA LEU A 43 -8.23 -10.12 -3.17
C LEU A 43 -9.15 -10.78 -2.14
N GLY A 44 -9.82 -11.87 -2.50
CA GLY A 44 -10.59 -12.71 -1.59
C GLY A 44 -9.75 -13.59 -0.65
N LEU A 45 -8.45 -13.74 -0.90
CA LEU A 45 -7.59 -14.59 -0.07
C LEU A 45 -7.42 -14.01 1.35
N PRO A 46 -7.61 -14.81 2.42
CA PRO A 46 -7.60 -14.28 3.79
C PRO A 46 -6.31 -13.56 4.21
N HIS A 47 -5.15 -13.95 3.67
CA HIS A 47 -3.88 -13.30 3.99
C HIS A 47 -3.73 -11.95 3.27
N VAL A 48 -4.22 -11.85 2.03
CA VAL A 48 -4.25 -10.60 1.26
C VAL A 48 -5.21 -9.60 1.91
N GLN A 49 -6.42 -10.04 2.27
CA GLN A 49 -7.38 -9.17 2.96
C GLN A 49 -6.82 -8.62 4.27
N ARG A 50 -6.19 -9.46 5.10
CA ARG A 50 -5.56 -9.01 6.35
C ARG A 50 -4.45 -7.99 6.09
N ALA A 51 -3.62 -8.21 5.07
CA ALA A 51 -2.56 -7.26 4.71
C ALA A 51 -3.13 -5.91 4.23
N LEU A 52 -4.21 -5.92 3.45
CA LEU A 52 -4.88 -4.70 2.98
C LEU A 52 -5.61 -3.96 4.11
N ILE A 53 -6.26 -4.68 5.02
CA ILE A 53 -6.86 -4.09 6.23
C ILE A 53 -5.77 -3.42 7.07
N HIS A 54 -4.63 -4.10 7.28
CA HIS A 54 -3.53 -3.53 8.03
C HIS A 54 -2.96 -2.27 7.36
N LEU A 55 -2.76 -2.32 6.04
CA LEU A 55 -2.34 -1.14 5.26
C LEU A 55 -3.30 0.02 5.46
N LYS A 56 -4.61 -0.23 5.34
CA LYS A 56 -5.65 0.80 5.55
C LYS A 56 -5.55 1.39 6.96
N THR A 57 -5.48 0.55 7.99
CA THR A 57 -5.38 0.99 9.39
C THR A 57 -4.18 1.91 9.60
N VAL A 58 -2.99 1.54 9.10
CA VAL A 58 -1.80 2.38 9.22
C VAL A 58 -2.00 3.75 8.56
N PHE A 59 -2.61 3.80 7.38
CA PHE A 59 -2.89 5.07 6.71
C PHE A 59 -3.97 5.90 7.40
N ASP A 60 -4.98 5.24 7.98
CA ASP A 60 -6.00 5.89 8.80
C ASP A 60 -5.34 6.54 10.03
N ASP A 61 -4.47 5.81 10.75
CA ASP A 61 -3.75 6.31 11.91
C ASP A 61 -2.85 7.51 11.55
N LEU A 62 -2.10 7.41 10.45
CA LEU A 62 -1.23 8.50 9.97
C LEU A 62 -2.01 9.75 9.58
N ARG A 63 -3.18 9.59 8.95
CA ARG A 63 -4.06 10.72 8.64
C ARG A 63 -4.57 11.36 9.91
N ASP A 64 -5.05 10.57 10.86
CA ASP A 64 -5.60 11.07 12.12
C ASP A 64 -4.50 11.79 12.93
N ASP A 65 -3.26 11.29 12.91
CA ASP A 65 -2.09 11.99 13.41
C ASP A 65 -1.85 13.32 12.70
N ALA A 66 -1.79 13.34 11.37
CA ALA A 66 -1.58 14.57 10.61
C ALA A 66 -2.64 15.64 10.93
N GLN A 67 -3.92 15.25 10.99
CA GLN A 67 -5.02 16.16 11.35
C GLN A 67 -4.88 16.75 12.76
N ARG A 68 -4.39 15.96 13.73
CA ARG A 68 -4.11 16.46 15.09
C ARG A 68 -3.01 17.51 15.11
N TRP A 69 -2.00 17.37 14.26
CA TRP A 69 -0.88 18.30 14.17
C TRP A 69 -1.24 19.56 13.36
N GLU A 70 -2.10 19.41 12.36
CA GLU A 70 -2.57 20.49 11.49
C GLU A 70 -3.66 21.35 12.12
N SER A 71 -4.46 20.81 13.04
CA SER A 71 -5.40 21.60 13.83
C SER A 71 -4.62 22.44 14.85
N PRO A 72 -4.53 23.78 14.71
CA PRO A 72 -4.13 24.61 15.83
C PRO A 72 -5.27 24.56 16.87
N ARG A 73 -4.91 24.80 18.13
CA ARG A 73 -5.87 25.12 19.21
C ARG A 73 -6.97 26.08 18.75
#